data_AF-A0A392NP70-F1
#
_entry.id   AF-A0A392NP70-F1
#
_cell.length_a   1.000
_cell.length_b   1.000
_cell.length_c   1.000
_cell.angle_alpha   90.00
_cell.angle_beta   90.00
_cell.angle_gamma   90.00
#
_symmetry.space_group_name_H-M   'P 1'
#
loop_
_entity.id
_entity.type
_entity.pdbx_description
1 polymer ?
#
loop_
_entity_poly.entity_id
_entity_poly.type
_entity_poly.pdbx_seq_one_letter_code
_entity_poly.pdbx_strand_id
1 'polypeptide(L)'
;MFDPMKSSTYKNISCDLPACNKLETRGCSTEKRCNYTYGYGDSSTTHGVLAQETITLTSNIRKDVSLQGFLFGCGHNNTGGFNDHEMGIIGLGRGPLSLVSQIGPLFGGKKMSQCLVPFNTDVSISSKMSFGKGSELLGDDVVTTPMVIPEHDPTPYLVTLL
;
A
#
# COMPACT_ATOMS: atom_id res chain seq x y z
N MET A 1 -1.72 16.88 -6.95
CA MET A 1 -2.76 15.85 -7.12
C MET A 1 -2.52 15.09 -8.42
N PHE A 2 -2.68 13.77 -8.42
CA PHE A 2 -2.51 12.92 -9.61
C PHE A 2 -3.63 13.17 -10.63
N ASP A 3 -3.28 13.22 -11.92
CA ASP A 3 -4.21 13.44 -13.04
C ASP A 3 -4.22 12.21 -13.97
N PRO A 4 -5.24 11.34 -13.89
CA PRO A 4 -5.34 10.14 -14.71
C PRO A 4 -5.29 10.40 -16.22
N MET A 5 -5.75 11.58 -16.68
CA MET A 5 -5.80 11.92 -18.10
C MET A 5 -4.42 12.22 -18.71
N LYS A 6 -3.43 12.50 -17.85
CA LYS A 6 -2.05 12.78 -18.27
C LYS A 6 -1.15 11.54 -18.31
N SER A 7 -1.69 10.38 -17.96
CA SER A 7 -0.95 9.11 -17.98
C SER A 7 -1.48 8.20 -19.07
N SER A 8 -0.57 7.69 -19.91
CA SER A 8 -0.90 6.69 -20.93
C SER A 8 -0.98 5.26 -20.37
N THR A 9 -0.49 5.02 -19.14
CA THR A 9 -0.49 3.70 -18.50
C THR A 9 -1.59 3.54 -17.46
N TYR A 10 -2.26 4.62 -17.07
CA TYR A 10 -3.43 4.58 -16.20
C TYR A 10 -4.58 3.79 -16.83
N LYS A 11 -5.18 2.86 -16.08
CA LYS A 11 -6.43 2.20 -16.48
C LYS A 11 -7.33 1.95 -15.28
N ASN A 12 -8.63 2.25 -15.41
CA ASN A 12 -9.63 1.80 -14.45
C ASN A 12 -9.79 0.28 -14.52
N ILE A 13 -9.99 -0.36 -13.37
CA ILE A 13 -10.29 -1.79 -13.30
C ILE A 13 -11.80 -2.01 -13.50
N SER A 14 -12.14 -2.91 -14.41
CA SER A 14 -13.53 -3.32 -14.61
C SER A 14 -14.00 -4.29 -13.53
N CYS A 15 -15.28 -4.24 -13.18
CA CYS A 15 -15.89 -5.16 -12.22
C CYS A 15 -15.75 -6.65 -12.58
N ASP A 16 -15.65 -6.94 -13.88
CA ASP A 16 -15.55 -8.30 -14.41
C ASP A 16 -14.12 -8.86 -14.26
N LEU A 17 -13.14 -8.03 -13.88
CA LEU A 17 -11.75 -8.47 -13.70
C LEU A 17 -11.52 -9.07 -12.31
N PRO A 18 -10.72 -10.15 -12.18
CA PRO A 18 -10.38 -10.76 -10.89
C PRO A 18 -9.75 -9.80 -9.88
N ALA A 19 -9.09 -8.74 -10.36
CA ALA A 19 -8.52 -7.70 -9.51
C ALA A 19 -9.59 -7.01 -8.64
N CYS A 20 -10.83 -6.87 -9.13
CA CYS A 20 -11.92 -6.28 -8.37
C CYS A 20 -12.34 -7.12 -7.15
N ASN A 21 -12.17 -8.45 -7.23
CA ASN A 21 -12.50 -9.37 -6.14
C ASN A 21 -11.47 -9.34 -5.00
N LYS A 22 -10.37 -8.59 -5.15
CA LYS A 22 -9.36 -8.39 -4.09
C LYS A 22 -9.78 -7.35 -3.05
N LEU A 23 -10.81 -6.56 -3.34
CA LEU A 23 -11.37 -5.58 -2.41
C LEU A 23 -12.30 -6.28 -1.43
N GLU A 24 -12.23 -5.89 -0.16
CA GLU A 24 -13.16 -6.36 0.88
C GLU A 24 -14.57 -5.80 0.65
N THR A 25 -14.67 -4.47 0.49
CA THR A 25 -15.91 -3.80 0.13
C THR A 25 -15.79 -3.25 -1.28
N ARG A 26 -16.55 -3.85 -2.21
CA ARG A 26 -16.57 -3.47 -3.63
C ARG A 26 -17.97 -3.10 -4.10
N GLY A 27 -18.03 -2.13 -5.00
CA GLY A 27 -19.21 -1.79 -5.78
C GLY A 27 -18.92 -1.87 -7.27
N CYS A 28 -19.96 -1.83 -8.09
CA CYS A 28 -19.82 -1.72 -9.53
C CYS A 28 -20.61 -0.52 -10.05
N SER A 29 -19.93 0.40 -10.75
CA SER A 29 -20.59 1.54 -11.37
C SER A 29 -21.38 1.13 -12.62
N THR A 30 -22.23 2.02 -13.11
CA THR A 30 -22.95 1.88 -14.39
C THR A 30 -22.01 1.70 -15.58
N GLU A 31 -20.81 2.28 -15.54
CA GLU A 31 -19.75 2.14 -16.54
C GLU A 31 -18.85 0.92 -16.29
N LYS A 32 -19.31 -0.03 -15.44
CA LYS A 32 -18.58 -1.22 -15.03
C LYS A 32 -17.23 -0.95 -14.36
N ARG A 33 -17.07 0.20 -13.68
CA ARG A 33 -15.85 0.50 -12.90
C ARG A 33 -15.95 -0.16 -11.54
N CYS A 34 -14.86 -0.78 -11.11
CA CYS A 34 -14.76 -1.41 -9.80
C CYS A 34 -14.60 -0.33 -8.72
N ASN A 35 -15.66 -0.06 -7.98
CA ASN A 35 -15.63 0.92 -6.90
C ASN A 35 -15.10 0.28 -5.62
N TYR A 36 -14.33 1.02 -4.83
CA TYR A 36 -13.86 0.60 -3.52
C TYR A 36 -14.39 1.51 -2.41
N THR A 37 -14.45 0.96 -1.20
CA THR A 37 -14.72 1.70 0.02
C THR A 37 -13.81 1.19 1.12
N TYR A 38 -12.98 2.06 1.69
CA TYR A 38 -12.12 1.73 2.83
C TYR A 38 -12.41 2.66 4.01
N GLY A 39 -12.41 2.07 5.20
CA GLY A 39 -12.40 2.77 6.48
C GLY A 39 -11.04 2.62 7.16
N TYR A 40 -10.63 3.65 7.89
CA TYR A 40 -9.39 3.70 8.64
C TYR A 40 -9.65 3.71 10.15
N GLY A 41 -8.64 3.37 10.94
CA GLY A 41 -8.78 3.25 12.40
C GLY A 41 -9.09 4.56 13.13
N ASP A 42 -8.84 5.70 12.47
CA ASP A 42 -9.21 7.05 12.92
C ASP A 42 -10.65 7.44 12.54
N SER A 43 -11.45 6.47 12.05
CA SER A 43 -12.81 6.66 11.52
C SER A 43 -12.89 7.43 10.19
N SER A 44 -11.76 7.73 9.55
CA SER A 44 -11.76 8.30 8.21
C SER A 44 -12.24 7.29 7.17
N THR A 45 -12.86 7.75 6.09
CA THR A 45 -13.32 6.88 5.00
C THR A 45 -12.93 7.44 3.63
N THR A 46 -12.70 6.54 2.69
CA THR A 46 -12.39 6.87 1.30
C THR A 46 -13.26 6.01 0.37
N HIS A 47 -13.78 6.65 -0.66
CA HIS A 47 -14.56 6.03 -1.72
C HIS A 47 -13.99 6.45 -3.06
N GLY A 48 -13.86 5.50 -3.98
CA GLY A 48 -13.26 5.77 -5.27
C GLY A 48 -13.32 4.56 -6.19
N VAL A 49 -12.44 4.56 -7.20
CA VAL A 49 -12.32 3.45 -8.15
C VAL A 49 -10.98 2.73 -8.00
N LEU A 50 -11.01 1.41 -8.15
CA LEU A 50 -9.78 0.63 -8.29
C LEU A 50 -9.22 0.87 -9.69
N ALA A 51 -7.94 1.19 -9.75
CA ALA A 51 -7.21 1.46 -10.97
C ALA A 51 -5.87 0.73 -10.97
N GLN A 52 -5.23 0.71 -12.13
CA GLN A 52 -3.84 0.30 -12.29
C GLN A 52 -3.01 1.42 -12.93
N GLU A 53 -1.75 1.49 -12.56
CA GLU A 53 -0.78 2.45 -13.08
C GLU A 53 0.63 1.85 -13.07
N THR A 54 1.57 2.51 -13.76
CA THR A 54 3.00 2.31 -13.58
C THR A 54 3.52 3.16 -12.43
N ILE A 55 4.03 2.52 -11.38
CA ILE A 55 4.75 3.22 -10.31
C ILE A 55 6.25 3.03 -10.48
N THR A 56 7.05 4.00 -10.04
CA THR A 56 8.51 3.87 -10.00
C THR A 56 8.98 3.98 -8.56
N LEU A 57 9.65 2.93 -8.07
CA LEU A 57 10.32 2.93 -6.78
C LEU A 57 11.75 3.41 -7.00
N THR A 58 12.08 4.56 -6.42
CA THR A 58 13.43 5.11 -6.46
C THR A 58 14.26 4.61 -5.29
N SER A 59 15.57 4.43 -5.51
CA SER A 59 16.48 4.00 -4.46
C SER A 59 17.80 4.74 -4.54
N ASN A 60 18.33 5.13 -3.38
CA ASN A 60 19.64 5.79 -3.29
C ASN A 60 20.81 4.80 -3.45
N ILE A 61 20.54 3.50 -3.45
CA ILE A 61 21.56 2.43 -3.40
C ILE A 61 21.40 1.47 -4.58
N ARG A 62 20.25 1.47 -5.25
CA ARG A 62 19.94 0.63 -6.40
C ARG A 62 19.32 1.47 -7.51
N LYS A 63 19.33 0.96 -8.73
CA LYS A 63 18.62 1.58 -9.84
C LYS A 63 17.12 1.62 -9.56
N ASP A 64 16.48 2.69 -9.99
CA ASP A 64 15.02 2.83 -9.98
C ASP A 64 14.34 1.64 -10.67
N VAL A 65 13.22 1.21 -10.09
CA VAL A 65 12.44 0.07 -10.59
C VAL A 65 11.03 0.54 -10.92
N SER A 66 10.65 0.43 -12.18
CA SER A 66 9.27 0.69 -12.63
C SER A 66 8.44 -0.59 -12.61
N LEU A 67 7.25 -0.49 -12.02
CA LEU A 67 6.29 -1.57 -11.80
C LEU A 67 5.02 -1.23 -12.56
N GLN A 68 4.81 -1.91 -13.68
CA GLN A 68 3.61 -1.73 -14.50
C GLN A 68 2.43 -2.50 -13.92
N GLY A 69 1.22 -1.96 -14.10
CA GLY A 69 0.00 -2.64 -13.67
C GLY A 69 -0.16 -2.71 -12.15
N PHE A 70 0.50 -1.81 -11.41
CA PHE A 70 0.34 -1.70 -9.98
C PHE A 70 -1.07 -1.24 -9.65
N LEU A 71 -1.80 -2.03 -8.85
CA LEU A 71 -3.18 -1.76 -8.48
C LEU A 71 -3.22 -0.78 -7.31
N PHE A 72 -4.05 0.24 -7.40
CA PHE A 72 -4.25 1.24 -6.35
C PHE A 72 -5.66 1.82 -6.38
N GLY A 73 -6.09 2.43 -5.28
CA GLY A 73 -7.36 3.16 -5.23
C GLY A 73 -7.17 4.61 -5.68
N CYS A 74 -7.98 5.07 -6.62
CA CYS A 74 -8.12 6.49 -6.94
C CYS A 74 -9.30 7.06 -6.13
N GLY A 75 -8.99 7.73 -5.02
CA GLY A 75 -9.98 8.29 -4.11
C GLY A 75 -10.68 9.51 -4.70
N HIS A 76 -12.01 9.54 -4.63
CA HIS A 76 -12.85 10.61 -5.15
C HIS A 76 -13.69 11.30 -4.06
N ASN A 77 -14.03 10.56 -3.00
CA ASN A 77 -14.73 11.11 -1.83
C ASN A 77 -14.04 10.60 -0.57
N ASN A 78 -13.32 11.51 0.10
CA ASN A 78 -12.54 11.23 1.30
C ASN A 78 -13.09 12.09 2.44
N THR A 79 -13.43 11.47 3.56
CA THR A 79 -14.00 12.14 4.73
C THR A 79 -13.22 11.77 5.99
N GLY A 80 -13.14 12.69 6.96
CA GLY A 80 -12.41 12.48 8.23
C GLY A 80 -11.11 13.28 8.26
N GLY A 81 -10.03 12.65 8.72
CA GLY A 81 -8.71 13.27 8.96
C GLY A 81 -7.86 13.55 7.71
N PHE A 82 -8.37 13.30 6.51
CA PHE A 82 -7.67 13.65 5.27
C PHE A 82 -7.51 15.16 5.14
N ASN A 83 -6.30 15.61 4.84
CA ASN A 83 -5.98 17.01 4.62
C ASN A 83 -5.36 17.23 3.22
N ASP A 84 -5.12 18.49 2.89
CA ASP A 84 -4.54 18.94 1.62
C ASP A 84 -3.00 18.84 1.54
N HIS A 85 -2.34 18.43 2.62
CA HIS A 85 -0.89 18.25 2.69
C HIS A 85 -0.44 16.85 2.24
N GLU A 86 -1.40 15.92 2.08
CA GLU A 86 -1.14 14.55 1.66
C GLU A 86 -1.82 14.26 0.31
N MET A 87 -1.17 13.47 -0.54
CA MET A 87 -1.75 13.06 -1.84
C MET A 87 -2.35 11.65 -1.83
N GLY A 88 -2.21 10.91 -0.73
CA GLY A 88 -2.73 9.55 -0.58
C GLY A 88 -2.02 8.74 0.49
N ILE A 89 -2.46 7.49 0.66
CA ILE A 89 -1.96 6.56 1.67
C ILE A 89 -1.34 5.33 0.98
N ILE A 90 -0.16 4.92 1.45
CA ILE A 90 0.49 3.68 1.03
C ILE A 90 0.13 2.58 2.04
N GLY A 91 -0.64 1.58 1.59
CA GLY A 91 -0.99 0.43 2.41
C GLY A 91 0.16 -0.58 2.52
N LEU A 92 0.66 -0.79 3.74
CA LEU A 92 1.74 -1.74 4.05
C LEU A 92 1.26 -3.05 4.70
N GLY A 93 -0.05 -3.19 4.91
CA GLY A 93 -0.67 -4.38 5.51
C GLY A 93 -0.48 -5.66 4.68
N ARG A 94 -1.07 -6.75 5.14
CA ARG A 94 -0.91 -8.08 4.54
C ARG A 94 -1.93 -8.40 3.43
N GLY A 95 -2.88 -7.51 3.20
CA GLY A 95 -3.89 -7.64 2.16
C GLY A 95 -3.31 -7.75 0.75
N PRO A 96 -4.08 -8.33 -0.21
CA PRO A 96 -3.59 -8.63 -1.56
C PRO A 96 -3.31 -7.40 -2.43
N LEU A 97 -3.85 -6.24 -2.06
CA LEU A 97 -3.62 -4.96 -2.74
C LEU A 97 -2.56 -4.08 -2.05
N SER A 98 -1.95 -4.55 -0.95
CA SER A 98 -0.88 -3.78 -0.30
C SER A 98 0.36 -3.68 -1.19
N LEU A 99 1.18 -2.64 -0.97
CA LEU A 99 2.44 -2.46 -1.68
C LEU A 99 3.32 -3.72 -1.54
N VAL A 100 3.49 -4.21 -0.30
CA VAL A 100 4.33 -5.37 0.02
C VAL A 100 3.85 -6.64 -0.68
N SER A 101 2.53 -6.85 -0.77
CA SER A 101 1.95 -8.00 -1.47
C SER A 101 2.14 -7.96 -2.97
N GLN A 102 1.99 -6.78 -3.59
CA GLN A 102 2.09 -6.61 -5.04
C GLN A 102 3.53 -6.67 -5.54
N ILE A 103 4.47 -6.10 -4.80
CA ILE A 103 5.89 -6.09 -5.21
C ILE A 103 6.64 -7.35 -4.77
N GLY A 104 6.17 -8.04 -3.72
CA GLY A 104 6.85 -9.19 -3.12
C GLY A 104 7.39 -10.23 -4.12
N PRO A 105 6.62 -10.67 -5.15
CA PRO A 105 7.12 -11.61 -6.15
C PRO A 105 8.36 -11.13 -6.93
N LEU A 106 8.52 -9.82 -7.10
CA LEU A 106 9.63 -9.21 -7.84
C LEU A 106 10.86 -8.98 -6.97
N PHE A 107 10.66 -8.78 -5.67
CA PHE A 107 11.73 -8.45 -4.73
C PHE A 107 12.11 -9.60 -3.80
N GLY A 108 11.65 -10.82 -4.06
CA GLY A 108 12.08 -12.02 -3.30
C GLY A 108 11.31 -12.27 -1.99
N GLY A 109 10.08 -11.78 -1.89
CA GLY A 109 9.15 -12.12 -0.82
C GLY A 109 8.34 -10.94 -0.29
N LYS A 110 7.25 -11.26 0.42
CA LYS A 110 6.40 -10.28 1.12
C LYS A 110 7.05 -9.89 2.46
N LYS A 111 8.17 -9.17 2.39
CA LYS A 111 8.96 -8.75 3.55
C LYS A 111 9.27 -7.26 3.45
N MET A 112 9.37 -6.60 4.59
CA MET A 112 9.88 -5.24 4.68
C MET A 112 10.51 -5.00 6.04
N SER A 113 11.34 -3.96 6.11
CA SER A 113 11.83 -3.38 7.35
C SER A 113 11.78 -1.86 7.26
N GLN A 114 11.61 -1.22 8.41
CA GLN A 114 11.53 0.23 8.53
C GLN A 114 12.37 0.72 9.70
N CYS A 115 13.08 1.82 9.48
CA CYS A 115 13.76 2.60 10.50
C CYS A 115 13.24 4.03 10.36
N LEU A 116 12.22 4.33 11.15
CA LEU A 116 11.53 5.60 11.12
C LEU A 116 12.25 6.60 12.04
N VAL A 117 12.44 7.82 11.56
CA VAL A 117 12.87 8.93 12.42
C VAL A 117 11.73 9.34 13.35
N PRO A 118 12.03 9.95 14.52
CA PRO A 118 10.99 10.47 15.42
C PRO A 118 10.01 11.41 14.71
N PHE A 119 8.76 11.44 15.16
CA PHE A 119 7.68 12.19 14.50
C PHE A 119 7.97 13.69 14.30
N ASN A 120 8.66 14.32 15.26
CA ASN A 120 9.01 15.75 15.20
C ASN A 120 10.36 16.04 14.53
N THR A 121 10.90 15.09 13.76
CA THR A 121 12.15 15.29 13.01
C THR A 121 11.92 16.23 11.83
N ASP A 122 12.91 17.07 11.50
CA ASP A 122 12.88 17.92 10.33
C ASP A 122 12.66 17.12 9.03
N VAL A 123 11.80 17.63 8.14
CA VAL A 123 11.38 16.95 6.91
C VAL A 123 12.51 16.69 5.91
N SER A 124 13.65 17.37 6.04
CA SER A 124 14.85 17.10 5.24
C SER A 124 15.55 15.79 5.62
N ILE A 125 15.28 15.24 6.81
CA ILE A 125 15.86 13.98 7.28
C ILE A 125 14.90 12.83 6.95
N SER A 126 15.32 11.97 6.04
CA SER A 126 14.51 10.85 5.56
C SER A 126 14.62 9.61 6.45
N SER A 127 13.47 8.99 6.74
CA SER A 127 13.40 7.61 7.23
C SER A 127 13.87 6.63 6.15
N LYS A 128 14.22 5.40 6.54
CA LYS A 128 14.57 4.32 5.60
C LYS A 128 13.58 3.17 5.68
N MET A 129 13.15 2.69 4.52
CA MET A 129 12.34 1.49 4.38
C MET A 129 12.95 0.60 3.30
N SER A 130 13.01 -0.70 3.57
CA SER A 130 13.54 -1.71 2.64
C SER A 130 12.49 -2.78 2.38
N PHE A 131 12.42 -3.27 1.15
CA PHE A 131 11.43 -4.25 0.72
C PHE A 131 12.09 -5.51 0.12
N GLY A 132 11.50 -6.66 0.38
CA GLY A 132 11.91 -7.94 -0.17
C GLY A 132 13.20 -8.49 0.44
N LYS A 133 13.97 -9.25 -0.34
CA LYS A 133 15.22 -9.88 0.07
C LYS A 133 16.27 -8.80 0.39
N GLY A 134 16.90 -8.93 1.55
CA GLY A 134 17.84 -7.95 2.09
C GLY A 134 17.16 -6.87 2.94
N SER A 135 15.84 -6.97 3.16
CA SER A 135 15.16 -6.17 4.19
C SER A 135 15.32 -6.77 5.59
N GLU A 136 15.86 -7.98 5.72
CA GLU A 136 16.12 -8.61 7.00
C GLU A 136 17.10 -7.79 7.86
N LEU A 137 16.75 -7.60 9.13
CA LEU A 137 17.68 -7.07 10.12
C LEU A 137 18.59 -8.21 10.57
N LEU A 138 19.91 -7.99 10.46
CA LEU A 138 20.94 -8.94 10.83
C LEU A 138 21.82 -8.33 11.92
N GLY A 139 22.18 -9.11 12.93
CA GLY A 139 23.02 -8.69 14.03
C GLY A 139 22.75 -9.51 15.29
N ASP A 140 23.72 -9.54 16.19
CA ASP A 140 23.64 -10.33 17.43
C ASP A 140 22.53 -9.84 18.37
N ASP A 141 22.15 -8.56 18.27
CA ASP A 141 21.12 -7.91 19.08
C ASP A 141 19.70 -8.03 18.48
N VAL A 142 19.52 -8.73 17.36
CA VAL A 142 18.21 -8.86 16.71
C VAL A 142 17.36 -9.90 17.44
N VAL A 143 16.29 -9.44 18.08
CA VAL A 143 15.29 -10.31 18.73
C VAL A 143 14.11 -10.53 17.80
N THR A 144 13.54 -11.74 17.83
CA THR A 144 12.38 -12.10 17.02
C THR A 144 11.22 -12.55 17.90
N THR A 145 10.00 -12.25 17.46
CA THR A 145 8.77 -12.76 18.04
C THR A 145 7.85 -13.25 16.92
N PRO A 146 7.13 -14.38 17.10
CA PRO A 146 6.16 -14.82 16.11
C PRO A 146 5.06 -13.78 15.87
N MET A 147 4.74 -13.53 14.60
CA MET A 147 3.58 -12.72 14.25
C MET A 147 2.30 -13.55 14.40
N VAL A 148 1.27 -12.93 14.96
CA VAL A 148 -0.08 -13.48 15.06
C VAL A 148 -0.86 -13.13 13.81
N ILE A 149 -1.57 -14.11 13.25
CA ILE A 149 -2.44 -13.95 12.08
C ILE A 149 -3.88 -14.13 12.57
N PRO A 150 -4.68 -13.06 12.67
CA PRO A 150 -6.09 -13.19 13.02
C PRO A 150 -6.86 -13.97 11.95
N GLU A 151 -7.86 -14.75 12.36
CA GLU A 151 -8.67 -15.55 11.45
C GLU A 151 -9.60 -14.69 10.57
N HIS A 152 -10.16 -13.62 11.14
CA HIS A 152 -11.17 -12.79 10.47
C HIS A 152 -10.59 -11.67 9.60
N ASP A 153 -9.50 -11.04 10.06
CA ASP A 153 -8.78 -10.02 9.31
C ASP A 153 -7.27 -10.30 9.38
N PRO A 154 -6.67 -10.86 8.31
CA PRO A 154 -5.25 -11.14 8.28
C PRO A 154 -4.40 -9.91 7.95
N THR A 155 -4.99 -8.74 7.66
CA THR A 155 -4.30 -7.51 7.23
C THR A 155 -3.33 -6.93 8.26
N PRO A 156 -3.70 -6.75 9.54
CA PRO A 156 -2.81 -6.14 10.53
C PRO A 156 -1.63 -7.04 10.89
N TYR A 157 -0.52 -6.42 11.32
CA TYR A 157 0.61 -7.10 11.94
C TYR A 157 0.43 -7.07 13.45
N LEU A 158 0.19 -8.23 14.06
CA LEU A 158 0.01 -8.37 15.51
C LEU A 158 1.10 -9.26 16.11
N VAL A 159 1.44 -9.00 17.37
CA VAL A 159 2.38 -9.80 18.17
C VAL A 159 1.81 -10.01 19.57
N THR A 160 2.23 -11.06 20.25
CA THR A 160 1.89 -11.29 21.66
C THR A 160 2.90 -10.56 22.55
N LEU A 161 2.41 -9.78 23.50
CA LEU A 161 3.22 -9.19 24.57
C LEU A 161 3.22 -10.16 25.76
N LEU A 162 4.41 -10.45 26.29
CA LEU A 162 4.63 -11.28 27.49
C LEU A 162 5.01 -10.40 28.66
#